data_AF-A0A4R9K1U2-F1
#
_entry.id   AF-A0A4R9K1U2-F1
#
_cell.length_a   1.000
_cell.length_b   1.000
_cell.length_c   1.000
_cell.angle_alpha   90.00
_cell.angle_beta   90.00
_cell.angle_gamma   90.00
#
_symmetry.space_group_name_H-M   'P 1'
#
loop_
_entity.id
_entity.type
_entity.pdbx_description
1 polymer ?
#
loop_
_entity_poly.entity_id
_entity_poly.type
_entity_poly.pdbx_seq_one_letter_code
_entity_poly.pdbx_strand_id
1 'polypeptide(L)'
;MSGFQDWLFLGKPISAIFAAWFYWDFYRRTYYSGQGKSFTTLSFFYGMIATGFALAWEIIVFDLFENSPIFFKALMIGAIPEETSKAILILLFLKQFKSSSNLADGLYFGLTLGASFGCIENVFYSFKLDFWQGLLRAGTSLPLHTFSGGILGFFILKKLQSRKGNLSYLDLVSVFLLLTGLHGLYNFLLIQGGLGTVYIPLLLGLSFLILELLVVQAEVTLPFELLQAENLFVDDYSMIRKFSRYDSWLRAAQSKENIKEIPLLRDLSTIRSFVSVLLFGVPIFCLNFYLFVPEWIPYYLANISTLEFITLFMEYPAWLGFLFLLRGMINPSFFRERILKIPLFLSVNLGKEGEEEPSLAYSLSRKGFYSPVIREPELNKETEVSFYIAGKNFEKIPVVPVWKNFRPEDPEHESGALYRFPKIPWALLTWRWFIRLKQQYRNTLDAFSGIKT
;
A
#
# COMPACT_ATOMS: atom_id res chain seq x y z
N MET A 1 -13.22 46.11 -12.07
CA MET A 1 -13.09 45.35 -10.81
C MET A 1 -14.02 44.13 -10.76
N SER A 2 -15.22 44.15 -11.36
CA SER A 2 -16.12 42.97 -11.41
C SER A 2 -15.53 41.75 -12.14
N GLY A 3 -14.95 41.94 -13.33
CA GLY A 3 -14.42 40.81 -14.11
C GLY A 3 -13.29 40.03 -13.43
N PHE A 4 -12.43 40.67 -12.62
CA PHE A 4 -11.35 39.98 -11.89
C PHE A 4 -11.87 39.13 -10.72
N GLN A 5 -12.95 39.57 -10.06
CA GLN A 5 -13.65 38.78 -9.04
C GLN A 5 -14.35 37.56 -9.66
N ASP A 6 -14.94 37.70 -10.85
CA ASP A 6 -15.60 36.60 -11.56
C ASP A 6 -14.59 35.52 -11.99
N TRP A 7 -13.40 35.92 -12.46
CA TRP A 7 -12.29 35.00 -12.77
C TRP A 7 -11.77 34.26 -11.54
N LEU A 8 -11.68 34.93 -10.39
CA LEU A 8 -11.30 34.28 -9.13
C LEU A 8 -12.39 33.32 -8.63
N PHE A 9 -13.67 33.62 -8.83
CA PHE A 9 -14.78 32.75 -8.45
C PHE A 9 -14.79 31.45 -9.25
N LEU A 10 -14.63 31.51 -10.58
CA LEU A 10 -14.54 30.32 -11.43
C LEU A 10 -13.17 29.62 -11.33
N GLY A 11 -12.11 30.36 -11.01
CA GLY A 11 -10.75 29.83 -10.89
C GLY A 11 -10.59 28.81 -9.76
N LYS A 12 -11.32 28.96 -8.65
CA LYS A 12 -11.25 28.02 -7.51
C LYS A 12 -11.68 26.60 -7.88
N PRO A 13 -12.91 26.33 -8.40
CA PRO A 13 -13.30 24.97 -8.78
C PRO A 13 -12.47 24.43 -9.96
N ILE A 14 -12.05 25.31 -10.89
CA ILE A 14 -11.16 24.93 -11.99
C ILE A 14 -9.82 24.41 -11.46
N SER A 15 -9.22 25.05 -10.44
CA SER A 15 -7.96 24.60 -9.85
C SER A 15 -8.08 23.20 -9.22
N ALA A 16 -9.20 22.91 -8.56
CA ALA A 16 -9.48 21.58 -7.99
C ALA A 16 -9.57 20.51 -9.07
N ILE A 17 -10.25 20.80 -10.19
CA ILE A 17 -10.38 19.88 -11.34
C ILE A 17 -9.01 19.63 -11.99
N PHE A 18 -8.21 20.67 -12.20
CA PHE A 18 -6.86 20.51 -12.76
C PHE A 18 -5.94 19.72 -11.84
N ALA A 19 -5.97 19.98 -10.53
CA ALA A 19 -5.23 19.20 -9.55
C ALA A 19 -5.65 17.72 -9.58
N ALA A 20 -6.96 17.45 -9.68
CA ALA A 20 -7.48 16.09 -9.76
C ALA A 20 -6.98 15.37 -11.00
N TRP A 21 -7.10 16.04 -12.15
CA TRP A 21 -6.62 15.51 -13.42
C TRP A 21 -5.11 15.26 -13.38
N PHE A 22 -4.33 16.19 -12.84
CA PHE A 22 -2.88 16.04 -12.70
C PHE A 22 -2.51 14.80 -11.90
N TYR A 23 -3.05 14.64 -10.68
CA TYR A 23 -2.72 13.50 -9.83
C TYR A 23 -3.21 12.19 -10.45
N TRP A 24 -4.45 12.15 -10.93
CA TRP A 24 -4.97 10.96 -11.58
C TRP A 24 -4.14 10.54 -12.80
N ASP A 25 -3.82 11.46 -13.71
CA ASP A 25 -3.03 11.16 -14.92
C ASP A 25 -1.59 10.80 -14.57
N PHE A 26 -1.00 11.50 -13.59
CA PHE A 26 0.33 11.20 -13.06
C PHE A 26 0.40 9.74 -12.62
N TYR A 27 -0.53 9.26 -11.80
CA TYR A 27 -0.47 7.88 -11.32
C TYR A 27 -0.94 6.84 -12.33
N ARG A 28 -2.00 7.13 -13.11
CA ARG A 28 -2.48 6.25 -14.17
C ARG A 28 -1.36 5.86 -15.13
N ARG A 29 -0.59 6.85 -15.63
CA ARG A 29 0.51 6.61 -16.57
C ARG A 29 1.64 5.78 -15.99
N THR A 30 1.72 5.65 -14.66
CA THR A 30 2.78 4.90 -13.99
C THR A 30 2.41 3.46 -13.73
N TYR A 31 1.20 3.23 -13.23
CA TYR A 31 0.89 2.01 -12.50
C TYR A 31 -0.17 1.15 -13.19
N TYR A 32 -0.71 1.59 -14.32
CA TYR A 32 -1.81 0.92 -14.96
C TYR A 32 -1.61 0.71 -16.46
N SER A 33 -1.63 -0.55 -16.87
CA SER A 33 -1.53 -0.99 -18.26
C SER A 33 -2.88 -1.29 -18.93
N GLY A 34 -4.01 -1.33 -18.19
CA GLY A 34 -5.36 -1.29 -18.76
C GLY A 34 -6.32 -2.44 -18.44
N GLN A 35 -7.60 -2.07 -18.26
CA GLN A 35 -8.87 -2.82 -18.38
C GLN A 35 -9.87 -2.06 -19.31
N GLY A 36 -9.39 -1.03 -20.02
CA GLY A 36 -10.17 -0.23 -20.96
C GLY A 36 -10.86 1.01 -20.36
N LYS A 37 -11.58 1.75 -21.23
CA LYS A 37 -12.22 3.03 -20.89
C LYS A 37 -13.40 2.86 -19.94
N SER A 38 -14.25 1.84 -20.14
CA SER A 38 -15.44 1.61 -19.32
C SER A 38 -15.11 1.39 -17.84
N PHE A 39 -14.05 0.63 -17.54
CA PHE A 39 -13.57 0.42 -16.18
C PHE A 39 -13.20 1.75 -15.50
N THR A 40 -12.49 2.62 -16.22
CA THR A 40 -12.08 3.94 -15.72
C THR A 40 -13.29 4.83 -15.48
N THR A 41 -14.23 4.89 -16.43
CA THR A 41 -15.45 5.68 -16.32
C THR A 41 -16.30 5.23 -15.13
N LEU A 42 -16.47 3.92 -14.94
CA LEU A 42 -17.20 3.38 -13.78
C LEU A 42 -16.48 3.69 -12.47
N SER A 43 -15.15 3.58 -12.43
CA SER A 43 -14.35 3.95 -11.25
C SER A 43 -14.61 5.39 -10.82
N PHE A 44 -14.66 6.31 -11.79
CA PHE A 44 -14.98 7.72 -11.56
C PHE A 44 -16.40 7.88 -11.00
N PHE A 45 -17.42 7.29 -11.63
CA PHE A 45 -18.80 7.37 -11.13
C PHE A 45 -18.98 6.80 -9.71
N TYR A 46 -18.30 5.69 -9.39
CA TYR A 46 -18.31 5.16 -8.03
C TYR A 46 -17.67 6.13 -7.02
N GLY A 47 -16.69 6.93 -7.44
CA GLY A 47 -16.12 8.02 -6.63
C GLY A 47 -17.13 9.14 -6.37
N MET A 48 -17.90 9.52 -7.39
CA MET A 48 -18.99 10.49 -7.22
C MET A 48 -20.03 10.00 -6.21
N ILE A 49 -20.45 8.74 -6.32
CA ILE A 49 -21.42 8.13 -5.40
C ILE A 49 -20.86 8.05 -3.98
N ALA A 50 -19.60 7.62 -3.82
CA ALA A 50 -18.94 7.58 -2.52
C ALA A 50 -18.86 8.98 -1.87
N THR A 51 -18.60 10.01 -2.66
CA THR A 51 -18.61 11.41 -2.17
C THR A 51 -20.00 11.82 -1.71
N GLY A 52 -21.04 11.46 -2.48
CA GLY A 52 -22.43 11.71 -2.10
C GLY A 52 -22.80 11.09 -0.76
N PHE A 53 -22.40 9.85 -0.49
CA PHE A 53 -22.64 9.22 0.82
C PHE A 53 -21.90 9.92 1.96
N ALA A 54 -20.65 10.31 1.75
CA ALA A 54 -19.87 11.02 2.76
C ALA A 54 -20.44 12.41 3.07
N LEU A 55 -20.83 13.19 2.04
CA LEU A 55 -21.46 14.49 2.23
C LEU A 55 -22.83 14.40 2.89
N ALA A 56 -23.64 13.38 2.52
CA ALA A 56 -24.92 13.13 3.20
C ALA A 56 -24.71 12.80 4.69
N TRP A 57 -23.69 12.00 5.00
CA TRP A 57 -23.31 11.75 6.39
C TRP A 57 -22.91 13.04 7.12
N GLU A 58 -22.00 13.83 6.55
CA GLU A 58 -21.56 15.11 7.11
C GLU A 58 -22.75 15.98 7.49
N ILE A 59 -23.72 16.19 6.58
CA ILE A 59 -24.91 17.00 6.82
C ILE A 59 -25.76 16.46 7.99
N ILE A 60 -25.94 15.14 8.09
CA ILE A 60 -26.79 14.53 9.12
C ILE A 60 -26.16 14.66 10.51
N VAL A 61 -24.82 14.54 10.61
CA VAL A 61 -24.14 14.44 11.89
C VAL A 61 -23.42 15.72 12.32
N PHE A 62 -23.41 16.76 11.49
CA PHE A 62 -22.66 18.00 11.75
C PHE A 62 -23.03 18.60 13.11
N ASP A 63 -24.31 18.88 13.34
CA ASP A 63 -24.81 19.51 14.58
C ASP A 63 -24.59 18.61 15.81
N LEU A 64 -24.63 17.28 15.63
CA LEU A 64 -24.40 16.32 16.72
C LEU A 64 -22.96 16.38 17.24
N PHE A 65 -22.00 16.67 16.37
CA PHE A 65 -20.58 16.64 16.70
C PHE A 65 -19.94 18.04 16.77
N GLU A 66 -20.67 19.12 16.49
CA GLU A 66 -20.14 20.50 16.41
C GLU A 66 -19.29 20.89 17.64
N ASN A 67 -19.77 20.56 18.84
CA ASN A 67 -19.12 20.88 20.11
C ASN A 67 -18.07 19.84 20.58
N SER A 68 -17.80 18.82 19.76
CA SER A 68 -16.81 17.79 20.10
C SER A 68 -15.37 18.31 19.91
N PRO A 69 -14.36 17.69 20.55
CA PRO A 69 -12.95 18.00 20.31
C PRO A 69 -12.59 17.92 18.81
N ILE A 70 -11.71 18.80 18.34
CA ILE A 70 -11.35 18.93 16.90
C ILE A 70 -10.92 17.58 16.30
N PHE A 71 -10.09 16.82 17.01
CA PHE A 71 -9.65 15.51 16.55
C PHE A 71 -10.81 14.52 16.39
N PHE A 72 -11.78 14.54 17.31
CA PHE A 72 -12.96 13.69 17.22
C PHE A 72 -13.85 14.08 16.04
N LYS A 73 -14.04 15.39 15.80
CA LYS A 73 -14.76 15.91 14.63
C LYS A 73 -14.08 15.48 13.32
N ALA A 74 -12.76 15.65 13.23
CA ALA A 74 -11.96 15.27 12.06
C ALA A 74 -12.12 13.79 11.68
N LEU A 75 -12.30 12.92 12.67
CA LEU A 75 -12.55 11.49 12.48
C LEU A 75 -14.01 11.17 12.14
N MET A 76 -14.96 11.61 12.98
CA MET A 76 -16.36 11.17 12.89
C MET A 76 -17.15 11.84 11.78
N ILE A 77 -16.84 13.10 11.46
CA ILE A 77 -17.52 13.85 10.41
C ILE A 77 -16.87 13.59 9.04
N GLY A 78 -15.53 13.49 9.00
CA GLY A 78 -14.77 13.33 7.75
C GLY A 78 -14.16 11.94 7.56
N ALA A 79 -13.05 11.65 8.24
CA ALA A 79 -12.19 10.52 7.83
C ALA A 79 -12.89 9.14 7.82
N ILE A 80 -13.66 8.80 8.87
CA ILE A 80 -14.37 7.52 8.95
C ILE A 80 -15.43 7.37 7.85
N PRO A 81 -16.44 8.27 7.72
CA PRO A 81 -17.49 8.12 6.72
C PRO A 81 -16.93 8.17 5.29
N GLU A 82 -15.92 9.00 5.05
CA GLU A 82 -15.29 9.10 3.74
C GLU A 82 -14.53 7.82 3.35
N GLU A 83 -13.66 7.29 4.20
CA GLU A 83 -12.93 6.04 3.91
C GLU A 83 -13.86 4.83 3.88
N THR A 84 -14.91 4.83 4.72
CA THR A 84 -15.95 3.78 4.71
C THR A 84 -16.71 3.78 3.38
N SER A 85 -17.12 4.96 2.90
CA SER A 85 -17.83 5.10 1.63
C SER A 85 -16.96 4.59 0.47
N LYS A 86 -15.68 5.01 0.41
CA LYS A 86 -14.73 4.49 -0.59
C LYS A 86 -14.63 2.96 -0.50
N ALA A 87 -14.40 2.40 0.69
CA ALA A 87 -14.24 0.96 0.88
C ALA A 87 -15.47 0.16 0.46
N ILE A 88 -16.68 0.61 0.79
CA ILE A 88 -17.94 -0.04 0.39
C ILE A 88 -18.07 -0.05 -1.13
N LEU A 89 -17.89 1.10 -1.79
CA LEU A 89 -18.07 1.22 -3.23
C LEU A 89 -17.01 0.41 -4.00
N ILE A 90 -15.76 0.43 -3.55
CA ILE A 90 -14.68 -0.42 -4.07
C ILE A 90 -15.05 -1.90 -3.94
N LEU A 91 -15.52 -2.33 -2.76
CA LEU A 91 -15.89 -3.72 -2.50
C LEU A 91 -17.04 -4.18 -3.40
N LEU A 92 -18.09 -3.36 -3.55
CA LEU A 92 -19.25 -3.68 -4.36
C LEU A 92 -18.88 -3.90 -5.83
N PHE A 93 -18.01 -3.05 -6.38
CA PHE A 93 -17.54 -3.19 -7.75
C PHE A 93 -16.60 -4.39 -7.91
N LEU A 94 -15.51 -4.43 -7.14
CA LEU A 94 -14.46 -5.45 -7.32
C LEU A 94 -14.93 -6.86 -6.98
N LYS A 95 -15.98 -7.03 -6.18
CA LYS A 95 -16.59 -8.35 -5.95
C LYS A 95 -17.12 -8.98 -7.24
N GLN A 96 -17.61 -8.17 -8.19
CA GLN A 96 -18.15 -8.64 -9.47
C GLN A 96 -17.02 -9.00 -10.45
N PHE A 97 -15.91 -8.27 -10.40
CA PHE A 97 -14.78 -8.41 -11.33
C PHE A 97 -13.58 -9.18 -10.75
N LYS A 98 -13.68 -9.71 -9.52
CA LYS A 98 -12.54 -10.31 -8.81
C LYS A 98 -11.82 -11.42 -9.58
N SER A 99 -12.54 -12.15 -10.42
CA SER A 99 -11.99 -13.28 -11.18
C SER A 99 -11.25 -12.82 -12.43
N SER A 100 -11.62 -11.66 -12.98
CA SER A 100 -11.08 -11.07 -14.21
C SER A 100 -10.13 -9.89 -13.94
N SER A 101 -9.60 -9.79 -12.72
CA SER A 101 -8.85 -8.62 -12.25
C SER A 101 -7.54 -9.03 -11.57
N ASN A 102 -6.49 -8.27 -11.84
CA ASN A 102 -5.22 -8.37 -11.14
C ASN A 102 -5.17 -7.38 -9.99
N LEU A 103 -4.26 -7.58 -9.03
CA LEU A 103 -4.11 -6.64 -7.90
C LEU A 103 -3.86 -5.19 -8.34
N ALA A 104 -3.21 -4.99 -9.50
CA ALA A 104 -3.00 -3.69 -10.11
C ALA A 104 -4.32 -3.01 -10.52
N ASP A 105 -5.33 -3.78 -10.95
CA ASP A 105 -6.63 -3.26 -11.35
C ASP A 105 -7.43 -2.80 -10.13
N GLY A 106 -7.35 -3.54 -9.02
CA GLY A 106 -7.92 -3.11 -7.74
C GLY A 106 -7.30 -1.79 -7.26
N LEU A 107 -5.97 -1.68 -7.34
CA LEU A 107 -5.25 -0.45 -7.02
C LEU A 107 -5.68 0.71 -7.93
N TYR A 108 -5.74 0.50 -9.24
CA TYR A 108 -6.13 1.54 -10.19
C TYR A 108 -7.61 1.98 -10.04
N PHE A 109 -8.52 1.05 -9.79
CA PHE A 109 -9.93 1.34 -9.52
C PHE A 109 -10.05 2.25 -8.31
N GLY A 110 -9.42 1.85 -7.20
CA GLY A 110 -9.42 2.63 -5.96
C GLY A 110 -8.78 4.00 -6.13
N LEU A 111 -7.69 4.09 -6.90
CA LEU A 111 -6.99 5.33 -7.20
C LEU A 111 -7.89 6.31 -7.97
N THR A 112 -8.55 5.83 -9.02
CA THR A 112 -9.46 6.65 -9.84
C THR A 112 -10.70 7.08 -9.05
N LEU A 113 -11.24 6.17 -8.23
CA LEU A 113 -12.34 6.47 -7.31
C LEU A 113 -11.94 7.55 -6.30
N GLY A 114 -10.76 7.42 -5.70
CA GLY A 114 -10.21 8.40 -4.75
C GLY A 114 -9.94 9.76 -5.39
N ALA A 115 -9.42 9.81 -6.61
CA ALA A 115 -9.21 11.05 -7.35
C ALA A 115 -10.55 11.75 -7.68
N SER A 116 -11.56 10.98 -8.11
CA SER A 116 -12.92 11.50 -8.32
C SER A 116 -13.52 12.03 -7.02
N PHE A 117 -13.29 11.32 -5.90
CA PHE A 117 -13.77 11.72 -4.58
C PHE A 117 -13.18 13.07 -4.18
N GLY A 118 -11.85 13.17 -4.18
CA GLY A 118 -11.14 14.40 -3.82
C GLY A 118 -11.46 15.56 -4.77
N CYS A 119 -11.70 15.29 -6.05
CA CYS A 119 -12.11 16.32 -7.01
C CYS A 119 -13.45 16.97 -6.60
N ILE A 120 -14.49 16.17 -6.38
CA ILE A 120 -15.84 16.67 -6.09
C ILE A 120 -15.83 17.39 -4.75
N GLU A 121 -15.19 16.80 -3.76
CA GLU A 121 -15.08 17.38 -2.43
C GLU A 121 -14.39 18.75 -2.48
N ASN A 122 -13.25 18.86 -3.18
CA ASN A 122 -12.55 20.14 -3.31
C ASN A 122 -13.32 21.17 -4.16
N VAL A 123 -14.10 20.74 -5.16
CA VAL A 123 -15.01 21.64 -5.87
C VAL A 123 -16.05 22.22 -4.90
N PHE A 124 -16.65 21.42 -4.01
CA PHE A 124 -17.59 21.94 -3.01
C PHE A 124 -16.92 22.87 -1.99
N TYR A 125 -15.74 22.50 -1.49
CA TYR A 125 -14.97 23.36 -0.59
C TYR A 125 -14.48 24.65 -1.25
N SER A 126 -14.28 24.66 -2.57
CA SER A 126 -13.87 25.84 -3.32
C SER A 126 -14.86 27.01 -3.23
N PHE A 127 -16.13 26.72 -2.97
CA PHE A 127 -17.17 27.74 -2.73
C PHE A 127 -17.19 28.26 -1.29
N LYS A 128 -16.57 27.55 -0.35
CA LYS A 128 -16.52 27.91 1.08
C LYS A 128 -15.19 28.57 1.48
N LEU A 129 -14.09 28.20 0.81
CA LEU A 129 -12.74 28.61 1.17
C LEU A 129 -12.24 29.80 0.34
N ASP A 130 -11.31 30.56 0.89
CA ASP A 130 -10.51 31.52 0.14
C ASP A 130 -9.60 30.83 -0.88
N PHE A 131 -9.10 31.57 -1.86
CA PHE A 131 -8.34 31.01 -2.97
C PHE A 131 -7.10 30.22 -2.50
N TRP A 132 -6.29 30.79 -1.61
CA TRP A 132 -5.06 30.16 -1.11
C TRP A 132 -5.34 28.91 -0.27
N GLN A 133 -6.34 28.98 0.62
CA GLN A 133 -6.81 27.83 1.42
C GLN A 133 -7.33 26.70 0.52
N GLY A 134 -8.14 27.04 -0.49
CA GLY A 134 -8.65 26.09 -1.47
C GLY A 134 -7.54 25.45 -2.30
N LEU A 135 -6.54 26.23 -2.73
CA LEU A 135 -5.38 25.72 -3.47
C LEU A 135 -4.52 24.78 -2.61
N LEU A 136 -4.28 25.15 -1.35
CA LEU A 136 -3.57 24.30 -0.39
C LEU A 136 -4.29 22.97 -0.23
N ARG A 137 -5.61 23.03 0.04
CA ARG A 137 -6.44 21.83 0.16
C ARG A 137 -6.39 21.00 -1.12
N ALA A 138 -6.49 21.60 -2.30
CA ALA A 138 -6.43 20.87 -3.57
C ALA A 138 -5.07 20.19 -3.77
N GLY A 139 -3.97 20.85 -3.39
CA GLY A 139 -2.62 20.30 -3.46
C GLY A 139 -2.40 19.12 -2.51
N THR A 140 -3.06 19.08 -1.35
CA THR A 140 -2.77 18.11 -0.28
C THR A 140 -3.84 17.04 -0.08
N SER A 141 -5.14 17.37 -0.18
CA SER A 141 -6.22 16.39 0.02
C SER A 141 -6.41 15.45 -1.17
N LEU A 142 -6.28 15.95 -2.40
CA LEU A 142 -6.44 15.11 -3.60
C LEU A 142 -5.43 13.95 -3.68
N PRO A 143 -4.11 14.16 -3.48
CA PRO A 143 -3.19 13.03 -3.45
C PRO A 143 -3.51 12.09 -2.30
N LEU A 144 -3.90 12.60 -1.13
CA LEU A 144 -4.31 11.75 0.00
C LEU A 144 -5.47 10.82 -0.36
N HIS A 145 -6.58 11.34 -0.91
CA HIS A 145 -7.72 10.51 -1.33
C HIS A 145 -7.34 9.54 -2.46
N THR A 146 -6.49 9.98 -3.39
CA THR A 146 -6.00 9.17 -4.49
C THR A 146 -5.17 7.98 -3.97
N PHE A 147 -4.30 8.21 -2.98
CA PHE A 147 -3.48 7.16 -2.35
C PHE A 147 -4.31 6.23 -1.48
N SER A 148 -5.15 6.78 -0.60
CA SER A 148 -5.98 5.99 0.30
C SER A 148 -6.94 5.11 -0.50
N GLY A 149 -7.55 5.66 -1.55
CA GLY A 149 -8.37 4.92 -2.50
C GLY A 149 -7.60 3.78 -3.16
N GLY A 150 -6.42 4.02 -3.71
CA GLY A 150 -5.59 2.99 -4.34
C GLY A 150 -5.15 1.88 -3.38
N ILE A 151 -4.76 2.25 -2.16
CA ILE A 151 -4.39 1.31 -1.10
C ILE A 151 -5.60 0.45 -0.69
N LEU A 152 -6.77 1.06 -0.47
CA LEU A 152 -8.01 0.32 -0.19
C LEU A 152 -8.37 -0.64 -1.32
N GLY A 153 -8.30 -0.16 -2.57
CA GLY A 153 -8.51 -0.94 -3.79
C GLY A 153 -7.68 -2.22 -3.83
N PHE A 154 -6.38 -2.08 -3.58
CA PHE A 154 -5.46 -3.22 -3.52
C PHE A 154 -5.85 -4.23 -2.44
N PHE A 155 -6.06 -3.77 -1.19
CA PHE A 155 -6.32 -4.68 -0.07
C PHE A 155 -7.70 -5.33 -0.13
N ILE A 156 -8.70 -4.63 -0.66
CA ILE A 156 -10.04 -5.19 -0.90
C ILE A 156 -9.96 -6.30 -1.94
N LEU A 157 -9.31 -6.06 -3.09
CA LEU A 157 -9.17 -7.09 -4.12
C LEU A 157 -8.35 -8.29 -3.63
N LYS A 158 -7.22 -8.02 -2.97
CA LYS A 158 -6.40 -9.06 -2.32
C LYS A 158 -7.21 -9.90 -1.36
N LYS A 159 -8.12 -9.30 -0.58
CA LYS A 159 -9.00 -10.02 0.35
C LYS A 159 -10.02 -10.90 -0.39
N LEU A 160 -10.61 -10.41 -1.47
CA LEU A 160 -11.55 -11.15 -2.32
C LEU A 160 -10.88 -12.35 -3.02
N GLN A 161 -9.58 -12.21 -3.32
CA GLN A 161 -8.73 -13.21 -3.96
C GLN A 161 -7.87 -14.03 -2.98
N SER A 162 -8.13 -13.91 -1.68
CA SER A 162 -7.48 -14.71 -0.64
C SER A 162 -8.35 -15.88 -0.22
N ARG A 163 -7.73 -17.02 0.10
CA ARG A 163 -8.43 -18.17 0.67
C ARG A 163 -9.09 -17.77 2.00
N LYS A 164 -10.33 -18.23 2.22
CA LYS A 164 -11.04 -18.04 3.50
C LYS A 164 -10.29 -18.76 4.62
N GLY A 165 -10.31 -18.18 5.81
CA GLY A 165 -9.65 -18.74 6.98
C GLY A 165 -9.65 -17.76 8.16
N ASN A 166 -9.03 -18.19 9.26
CA ASN A 166 -8.93 -17.41 10.49
C ASN A 166 -8.24 -16.07 10.24
N LEU A 167 -8.81 -15.00 10.81
CA LEU A 167 -8.25 -13.64 10.73
C LEU A 167 -7.96 -13.18 9.29
N SER A 168 -8.72 -13.71 8.32
CA SER A 168 -8.51 -13.38 6.91
C SER A 168 -8.80 -11.92 6.57
N TYR A 169 -9.56 -11.21 7.41
CA TYR A 169 -9.85 -9.78 7.27
C TYR A 169 -8.83 -8.86 7.93
N LEU A 170 -7.93 -9.36 8.78
CA LEU A 170 -7.06 -8.48 9.57
C LEU A 170 -6.22 -7.54 8.71
N ASP A 171 -5.67 -8.00 7.59
CA ASP A 171 -4.85 -7.13 6.72
C ASP A 171 -5.68 -5.95 6.18
N LEU A 172 -6.92 -6.20 5.79
CA LEU A 172 -7.85 -5.17 5.31
C LEU A 172 -8.27 -4.23 6.45
N VAL A 173 -8.59 -4.76 7.63
CA VAL A 173 -8.98 -3.95 8.80
C VAL A 173 -7.83 -3.08 9.27
N SER A 174 -6.61 -3.63 9.37
CA SER A 174 -5.42 -2.87 9.78
C SER A 174 -5.13 -1.73 8.81
N VAL A 175 -5.26 -1.96 7.51
CA VAL A 175 -5.05 -0.91 6.50
C VAL A 175 -6.18 0.12 6.54
N PHE A 176 -7.43 -0.30 6.67
CA PHE A 176 -8.55 0.62 6.85
C PHE A 176 -8.35 1.54 8.05
N LEU A 177 -7.98 0.98 9.21
CA LEU A 177 -7.69 1.77 10.41
C LEU A 177 -6.49 2.72 10.22
N LEU A 178 -5.43 2.26 9.54
CA LEU A 178 -4.27 3.09 9.22
C LEU A 178 -4.67 4.27 8.33
N LEU A 179 -5.42 4.03 7.25
CA LEU A 179 -5.83 5.07 6.31
C LEU A 179 -6.80 6.06 6.95
N THR A 180 -7.78 5.58 7.72
CA THR A 180 -8.68 6.44 8.50
C THR A 180 -7.91 7.26 9.53
N GLY A 181 -6.88 6.68 10.16
CA GLY A 181 -6.01 7.41 11.09
C GLY A 181 -5.17 8.50 10.39
N LEU A 182 -4.54 8.18 9.26
CA LEU A 182 -3.77 9.15 8.46
C LEU A 182 -4.67 10.28 7.94
N HIS A 183 -5.87 9.95 7.47
CA HIS A 183 -6.83 10.91 6.98
C HIS A 183 -7.42 11.76 8.11
N GLY A 184 -7.76 11.15 9.24
CA GLY A 184 -8.19 11.89 10.44
C GLY A 184 -7.13 12.85 10.96
N LEU A 185 -5.87 12.42 10.95
CA LEU A 185 -4.74 13.29 11.29
C LEU A 185 -4.57 14.43 10.29
N TYR A 186 -4.70 14.16 8.99
CA TYR A 186 -4.71 15.22 7.96
C TYR A 186 -5.83 16.25 8.21
N ASN A 187 -7.08 15.79 8.40
CA ASN A 187 -8.21 16.65 8.67
C ASN A 187 -8.00 17.47 9.96
N PHE A 188 -7.47 16.84 11.01
CA PHE A 188 -7.13 17.51 12.26
C PHE A 188 -6.10 18.62 12.05
N LEU A 189 -4.98 18.34 11.38
CA LEU A 189 -3.93 19.33 11.11
C LEU A 189 -4.43 20.49 10.25
N LEU A 190 -5.31 20.20 9.28
CA LEU A 190 -5.91 21.23 8.42
C LEU A 190 -6.91 22.11 9.19
N ILE A 191 -7.78 21.52 10.02
CA ILE A 191 -8.77 22.26 10.82
C ILE A 191 -8.09 23.06 11.95
N GLN A 192 -7.11 22.47 12.63
CA GLN A 192 -6.35 23.15 13.68
C GLN A 192 -5.53 24.32 13.11
N GLY A 193 -5.02 24.18 11.89
CA GLY A 193 -4.17 25.18 11.24
C GLY A 193 -2.84 25.38 11.95
N GLY A 194 -2.17 26.51 11.65
CA GLY A 194 -0.89 26.85 12.26
C GLY A 194 0.25 25.91 11.88
N LEU A 195 1.26 25.77 12.76
CA LEU A 195 2.46 24.96 12.52
C LEU A 195 2.18 23.48 12.24
N GLY A 196 0.98 22.97 12.58
CA GLY A 196 0.60 21.59 12.28
C GLY A 196 0.59 21.27 10.79
N THR A 197 0.31 22.25 9.94
CA THR A 197 0.24 22.10 8.47
C THR A 197 1.57 21.66 7.85
N VAL A 198 2.70 21.99 8.48
CA VAL A 198 4.07 21.60 8.08
C VAL A 198 4.27 20.07 8.07
N TYR A 199 3.45 19.31 8.82
CA TYR A 199 3.54 17.85 8.86
C TYR A 199 2.75 17.16 7.74
N ILE A 200 1.93 17.88 6.97
CA ILE A 200 1.11 17.30 5.89
C ILE A 200 1.97 16.58 4.83
N PRO A 201 3.09 17.14 4.33
CA PRO A 201 3.95 16.46 3.37
C PRO A 201 4.48 15.09 3.87
N LEU A 202 4.73 14.94 5.17
CA LEU A 202 5.16 13.66 5.75
C LEU A 202 4.07 12.59 5.65
N LEU A 203 2.81 12.96 5.91
CA LEU A 203 1.66 12.05 5.78
C LEU A 203 1.45 11.62 4.33
N LEU A 204 1.58 12.56 3.39
CA LEU A 204 1.51 12.29 1.96
C LEU A 204 2.66 11.39 1.51
N GLY A 205 3.88 11.65 1.98
CA GLY A 205 5.06 10.84 1.69
C GLY A 205 4.93 9.41 2.18
N LEU A 206 4.46 9.20 3.41
CA LEU A 206 4.18 7.87 3.94
C LEU A 206 3.13 7.12 3.08
N SER A 207 2.03 7.79 2.76
CA SER A 207 0.95 7.21 1.95
C SER A 207 1.41 6.86 0.54
N PHE A 208 2.23 7.73 -0.08
CA PHE A 208 2.85 7.50 -1.38
C PHE A 208 3.84 6.33 -1.36
N LEU A 209 4.70 6.23 -0.34
CA LEU A 209 5.63 5.11 -0.22
C LEU A 209 4.91 3.77 -0.03
N ILE A 210 3.81 3.76 0.73
CA ILE A 210 2.95 2.57 0.84
C ILE A 210 2.41 2.21 -0.56
N LEU A 211 1.86 3.19 -1.29
CA LEU A 211 1.33 2.96 -2.63
C LEU A 211 2.38 2.39 -3.59
N GLU A 212 3.60 2.96 -3.62
CA GLU A 212 4.74 2.46 -4.41
C GLU A 212 5.07 0.99 -4.11
N LEU A 213 5.10 0.61 -2.83
CA LEU A 213 5.35 -0.78 -2.44
C LEU A 213 4.22 -1.73 -2.86
N LEU A 214 2.97 -1.25 -2.87
CA LEU A 214 1.82 -2.04 -3.33
C LEU A 214 1.80 -2.20 -4.85
N VAL A 215 2.23 -1.20 -5.60
CA VAL A 215 2.44 -1.29 -7.06
C VAL A 215 3.47 -2.38 -7.36
N VAL A 216 4.61 -2.34 -6.69
CA VAL A 216 5.64 -3.38 -6.81
C VAL A 216 5.05 -4.75 -6.51
N GLN A 217 4.27 -4.87 -5.42
CA GLN A 217 3.62 -6.12 -5.05
C GLN A 217 2.61 -6.59 -6.10
N ALA A 218 1.85 -5.68 -6.72
CA ALA A 218 0.90 -5.99 -7.77
C ALA A 218 1.62 -6.52 -9.03
N GLU A 219 2.73 -5.88 -9.45
CA GLU A 219 3.51 -6.28 -10.63
C GLU A 219 4.21 -7.65 -10.48
N VAL A 220 4.55 -8.06 -9.26
CA VAL A 220 5.17 -9.37 -9.02
C VAL A 220 4.16 -10.50 -8.78
N THR A 221 2.87 -10.18 -8.66
CA THR A 221 1.82 -11.17 -8.40
C THR A 221 1.21 -11.63 -9.72
N LEU A 222 1.07 -12.95 -9.90
CA LEU A 222 0.47 -13.49 -11.11
C LEU A 222 -1.01 -13.11 -11.23
N PRO A 223 -1.54 -13.02 -12.48
CA PRO A 223 -2.95 -12.87 -12.71
C PRO A 223 -3.80 -13.89 -11.98
N PHE A 224 -4.93 -13.44 -11.44
CA PHE A 224 -5.73 -14.30 -10.56
C PHE A 224 -6.41 -15.43 -11.33
N GLU A 225 -6.73 -15.24 -12.60
CA GLU A 225 -7.24 -16.28 -13.50
C GLU A 225 -6.25 -17.46 -13.58
N LEU A 226 -4.96 -17.17 -13.72
CA LEU A 226 -3.90 -18.19 -13.79
C LEU A 226 -3.75 -18.91 -12.45
N LEU A 227 -3.87 -18.20 -11.34
CA LEU A 227 -3.85 -18.83 -10.02
C LEU A 227 -5.07 -19.75 -9.84
N GLN A 228 -6.25 -19.32 -10.26
CA GLN A 228 -7.47 -20.11 -10.16
C GLN A 228 -7.48 -21.33 -11.07
N ALA A 229 -6.79 -21.31 -12.22
CA ALA A 229 -6.58 -22.49 -13.05
C ALA A 229 -5.89 -23.64 -12.27
N GLU A 230 -5.03 -23.29 -11.30
CA GLU A 230 -4.34 -24.22 -10.41
C GLU A 230 -5.00 -24.33 -9.02
N ASN A 231 -6.23 -23.82 -8.84
CA ASN A 231 -6.94 -23.75 -7.55
C ASN A 231 -6.13 -23.04 -6.43
N LEU A 232 -5.31 -22.06 -6.82
CA LEU A 232 -4.49 -21.24 -5.93
C LEU A 232 -5.13 -19.87 -5.68
N PHE A 233 -4.95 -19.36 -4.47
CA PHE A 233 -5.29 -17.99 -4.10
C PHE A 233 -4.04 -17.11 -4.00
N VAL A 234 -4.21 -15.80 -3.95
CA VAL A 234 -3.08 -14.83 -3.88
C VAL A 234 -2.18 -15.09 -2.67
N ASP A 235 -2.77 -15.46 -1.53
CA ASP A 235 -2.02 -15.80 -0.32
C ASP A 235 -1.33 -17.17 -0.40
N ASP A 236 -1.91 -18.14 -1.11
CA ASP A 236 -1.27 -19.42 -1.44
C ASP A 236 0.00 -19.17 -2.27
N TYR A 237 -0.16 -18.44 -3.38
CA TYR A 237 0.94 -18.08 -4.27
C TYR A 237 2.04 -17.29 -3.55
N SER A 238 1.67 -16.38 -2.64
CA SER A 238 2.66 -15.63 -1.87
C SER A 238 3.57 -16.51 -1.01
N MET A 239 3.07 -17.64 -0.50
CA MET A 239 3.84 -18.61 0.29
C MET A 239 4.74 -19.46 -0.61
N ILE A 240 4.19 -19.99 -1.71
CA ILE A 240 4.94 -20.79 -2.69
C ILE A 240 6.09 -19.97 -3.26
N ARG A 241 5.79 -18.77 -3.79
CA ARG A 241 6.79 -17.86 -4.37
C ARG A 241 7.91 -17.53 -3.38
N LYS A 242 7.55 -17.33 -2.11
CA LYS A 242 8.54 -17.05 -1.06
C LYS A 242 9.44 -18.26 -0.81
N PHE A 243 8.88 -19.47 -0.81
CA PHE A 243 9.66 -20.70 -0.69
C PHE A 243 10.60 -20.87 -1.88
N SER A 244 10.09 -20.86 -3.12
CA SER A 244 10.90 -21.09 -4.33
C SER A 244 12.08 -20.12 -4.44
N ARG A 245 11.90 -18.89 -3.99
CA ARG A 245 12.99 -17.90 -3.93
C ARG A 245 14.07 -18.27 -2.91
N TYR A 246 13.67 -18.71 -1.71
CA TYR A 246 14.62 -19.18 -0.70
C TYR A 246 15.41 -20.38 -1.18
N ASP A 247 14.72 -21.31 -1.83
CA ASP A 247 15.35 -22.51 -2.35
C ASP A 247 16.35 -22.20 -3.47
N SER A 248 15.94 -21.44 -4.48
CA SER A 248 16.80 -21.01 -5.59
C SER A 248 18.06 -20.27 -5.10
N TRP A 249 17.92 -19.38 -4.11
CA TRP A 249 19.07 -18.69 -3.51
C TRP A 249 20.01 -19.64 -2.78
N LEU A 250 19.47 -20.62 -2.04
CA LEU A 250 20.29 -21.60 -1.33
C LEU A 250 21.12 -22.43 -2.32
N ARG A 251 20.49 -22.89 -3.40
CA ARG A 251 21.17 -23.61 -4.49
C ARG A 251 22.27 -22.77 -5.10
N ALA A 252 21.99 -21.52 -5.45
CA ALA A 252 22.99 -20.62 -6.03
C ALA A 252 24.17 -20.36 -5.06
N ALA A 253 23.89 -20.23 -3.76
CA ALA A 253 24.93 -20.08 -2.74
C ALA A 253 25.80 -21.34 -2.61
N GLN A 254 25.23 -22.53 -2.81
CA GLN A 254 25.95 -23.81 -2.79
C GLN A 254 26.71 -24.06 -4.10
N SER A 255 26.14 -23.72 -5.26
CA SER A 255 26.73 -23.97 -6.58
C SER A 255 27.76 -22.91 -7.00
N LYS A 256 27.93 -21.82 -6.22
CA LYS A 256 28.76 -20.65 -6.55
C LYS A 256 28.42 -20.04 -7.92
N GLU A 257 27.17 -20.18 -8.36
CA GLU A 257 26.72 -19.54 -9.60
C GLU A 257 26.79 -18.02 -9.50
N ASN A 258 27.23 -17.37 -10.58
CA ASN A 258 27.19 -15.92 -10.69
C ASN A 258 25.74 -15.45 -10.82
N ILE A 259 25.14 -15.07 -9.70
CA ILE A 259 23.79 -14.50 -9.66
C ILE A 259 23.83 -13.12 -10.31
N LYS A 260 23.00 -12.90 -11.34
CA LYS A 260 22.83 -11.59 -11.96
C LYS A 260 22.46 -10.53 -10.91
N GLU A 261 23.20 -9.44 -10.87
CA GLU A 261 22.87 -8.31 -10.00
C GLU A 261 21.67 -7.56 -10.55
N ILE A 262 20.62 -7.48 -9.73
CA ILE A 262 19.43 -6.69 -10.04
C ILE A 262 19.42 -5.57 -9.03
N PRO A 263 19.42 -4.30 -9.46
CA PRO A 263 19.41 -3.18 -8.54
C PRO A 263 18.03 -3.02 -7.91
N LEU A 264 18.00 -2.58 -6.65
CA LEU A 264 16.77 -2.27 -5.91
C LEU A 264 16.00 -1.10 -6.56
N LEU A 265 16.75 -0.11 -7.06
CA LEU A 265 16.21 1.07 -7.70
C LEU A 265 16.42 0.98 -9.22
N ARG A 266 15.44 1.47 -9.98
CA ARG A 266 15.56 1.72 -11.41
C ARG A 266 16.38 2.98 -11.64
N ASP A 267 16.98 3.08 -12.81
CA ASP A 267 17.69 4.29 -13.22
C ASP A 267 16.74 5.48 -13.29
N LEU A 268 17.24 6.64 -12.87
CA LEU A 268 16.48 7.87 -12.90
C LEU A 268 16.37 8.38 -14.35
N SER A 269 15.15 8.69 -14.76
CA SER A 269 14.92 9.36 -16.05
C SER A 269 15.45 10.79 -15.99
N THR A 270 16.27 11.19 -16.97
CA THR A 270 16.82 12.55 -17.09
C THR A 270 15.74 13.62 -17.01
N ILE A 271 14.59 13.39 -17.65
CA ILE A 271 13.45 14.33 -17.63
C ILE A 271 12.89 14.45 -16.21
N ARG A 272 12.72 13.32 -15.51
CA ARG A 272 12.20 13.34 -14.13
C ARG A 272 13.17 14.02 -13.18
N SER A 273 14.46 13.70 -13.27
CA SER A 273 15.50 14.35 -12.48
C SER A 273 15.54 15.86 -12.72
N PHE A 274 15.46 16.29 -13.99
CA PHE A 274 15.42 17.70 -14.33
C PHE A 274 14.20 18.41 -13.72
N VAL A 275 13.00 17.84 -13.87
CA VAL A 275 11.76 18.38 -13.27
C VAL A 275 11.88 18.45 -11.75
N SER A 276 12.39 17.39 -11.10
CA SER A 276 12.60 17.38 -9.65
C SER A 276 13.58 18.45 -9.19
N VAL A 277 14.69 18.69 -9.90
CA VAL A 277 15.65 19.76 -9.58
C VAL A 277 14.98 21.13 -9.68
N LEU A 278 14.19 21.39 -10.73
CA LEU A 278 13.44 22.64 -10.84
C LEU A 278 12.47 22.83 -9.66
N LEU A 279 11.75 21.77 -9.29
CA LEU A 279 10.81 21.79 -8.18
C LEU A 279 11.49 22.00 -6.81
N PHE A 280 12.67 21.42 -6.59
CA PHE A 280 13.49 21.70 -5.40
C PHE A 280 14.16 23.08 -5.43
N GLY A 281 14.27 23.71 -6.60
CA GLY A 281 14.76 25.08 -6.74
C GLY A 281 13.74 26.14 -6.30
N VAL A 282 12.44 25.88 -6.46
CA VAL A 282 11.37 26.84 -6.08
C VAL A 282 11.43 27.23 -4.59
N PRO A 283 11.56 26.28 -3.64
CA PRO A 283 11.67 26.62 -2.22
C PRO A 283 12.91 27.46 -1.90
N ILE A 284 14.04 27.19 -2.56
CA ILE A 284 15.28 27.97 -2.37
C ILE A 284 15.08 29.39 -2.87
N PHE A 285 14.42 29.56 -4.03
CA PHE A 285 14.07 30.88 -4.55
C PHE A 285 13.10 31.62 -3.61
N CYS A 286 12.02 30.98 -3.17
CA CYS A 286 11.03 31.57 -2.27
C CYS A 286 11.58 31.87 -0.87
N LEU A 287 12.55 31.09 -0.39
CA LEU A 287 13.24 31.33 0.88
C LEU A 287 13.96 32.69 0.88
N ASN A 288 14.49 33.13 -0.27
CA ASN A 288 15.13 34.45 -0.36
C ASN A 288 14.12 35.58 -0.12
N PHE A 289 12.92 35.51 -0.71
CA PHE A 289 11.88 36.52 -0.45
C PHE A 289 11.44 36.50 1.01
N TYR A 290 11.26 35.31 1.57
CA TYR A 290 10.87 35.15 2.97
C TYR A 290 11.89 35.74 3.96
N LEU A 291 13.19 35.55 3.72
CA LEU A 291 14.25 35.98 4.63
C LEU A 291 14.64 37.46 4.45
N PHE A 292 14.63 37.97 3.22
CA PHE A 292 15.22 39.28 2.91
C PHE A 292 14.19 40.38 2.60
N VAL A 293 13.02 40.04 2.07
CA VAL A 293 11.96 40.99 1.67
C VAL A 293 10.55 40.44 1.93
N PRO A 294 10.22 40.02 3.18
CA PRO A 294 8.95 39.33 3.49
C PRO A 294 7.71 40.19 3.16
N GLU A 295 7.83 41.51 3.21
CA GLU A 295 6.75 42.44 2.86
C GLU A 295 6.34 42.39 1.37
N TRP A 296 7.20 41.87 0.47
CA TRP A 296 6.86 41.69 -0.94
C TRP A 296 5.86 40.54 -1.15
N ILE A 297 5.82 39.56 -0.24
CA ILE A 297 4.95 38.39 -0.36
C ILE A 297 3.47 38.81 -0.40
N PRO A 298 2.91 39.48 0.63
CA PRO A 298 1.50 39.90 0.58
C PRO A 298 1.25 41.01 -0.45
N TYR A 299 2.29 41.74 -0.88
CA TYR A 299 2.18 42.75 -1.95
C TYR A 299 1.88 42.13 -3.31
N TYR A 300 2.61 41.07 -3.70
CA TYR A 300 2.40 40.37 -4.97
C TYR A 300 1.35 39.26 -4.90
N LEU A 301 1.20 38.63 -3.73
CA LEU A 301 0.24 37.55 -3.47
C LEU A 301 -0.82 38.06 -2.50
N ALA A 302 -1.75 38.86 -3.01
CA ALA A 302 -2.79 39.47 -2.20
C ALA A 302 -3.54 38.42 -1.33
N ASN A 303 -3.74 38.76 -0.06
CA ASN A 303 -4.44 37.94 0.95
C ASN A 303 -3.79 36.59 1.26
N ILE A 304 -2.52 36.35 0.92
CA ILE A 304 -1.80 35.16 1.38
C ILE A 304 -1.29 35.38 2.81
N SER A 305 -1.48 34.38 3.67
CA SER A 305 -0.80 34.32 4.96
C SER A 305 0.63 33.80 4.79
N THR A 306 1.50 34.14 5.74
CA THR A 306 2.88 33.65 5.78
C THR A 306 2.95 32.12 5.77
N LEU A 307 2.04 31.46 6.48
CA LEU A 307 1.99 30.00 6.56
C LEU A 307 1.56 29.39 5.22
N GLU A 308 0.52 29.93 4.58
CA GLU A 308 0.09 29.47 3.25
C GLU A 308 1.22 29.65 2.22
N PHE A 309 1.99 30.74 2.31
CA PHE A 309 3.15 30.94 1.45
C PHE A 309 4.20 29.84 1.63
N ILE A 310 4.58 29.54 2.88
CA ILE A 310 5.54 28.47 3.19
C ILE A 310 5.01 27.12 2.66
N THR A 311 3.76 26.77 2.97
CA THR A 311 3.21 25.47 2.57
C THR A 311 3.06 25.35 1.04
N LEU A 312 2.56 26.38 0.35
CA LEU A 312 2.27 26.31 -1.08
C LEU A 312 3.49 26.51 -1.98
N PHE A 313 4.45 27.35 -1.58
CA PHE A 313 5.58 27.74 -2.43
C PHE A 313 6.91 27.16 -1.98
N MET A 314 7.00 26.61 -0.76
CA MET A 314 8.22 25.96 -0.27
C MET A 314 8.00 24.46 -0.04
N GLU A 315 7.01 24.07 0.76
CA GLU A 315 6.81 22.65 1.07
C GLU A 315 6.21 21.86 -0.09
N TYR A 316 5.17 22.40 -0.72
CA TYR A 316 4.45 21.71 -1.79
C TYR A 316 5.32 21.48 -3.05
N PRO A 317 6.14 22.42 -3.54
CA PRO A 317 7.06 22.15 -4.64
C PRO A 317 8.13 21.13 -4.27
N ALA A 318 8.68 21.17 -3.05
CA ALA A 318 9.60 20.14 -2.57
C ALA A 318 8.95 18.75 -2.55
N TRP A 319 7.69 18.68 -2.09
CA TRP A 319 6.86 17.47 -2.13
C TRP A 319 6.65 16.95 -3.56
N LEU A 320 6.29 17.82 -4.50
CA LEU A 320 6.18 17.43 -5.91
C LEU A 320 7.53 16.95 -6.47
N GLY A 321 8.63 17.60 -6.11
CA GLY A 321 9.98 17.20 -6.49
C GLY A 321 10.30 15.78 -6.03
N PHE A 322 9.96 15.46 -4.78
CA PHE A 322 10.05 14.12 -4.20
C PHE A 322 9.17 13.11 -4.95
N LEU A 323 7.90 13.45 -5.22
CA LEU A 323 6.98 12.59 -5.98
C LEU A 323 7.53 12.25 -7.37
N PHE A 324 7.99 13.24 -8.13
CA PHE A 324 8.53 13.00 -9.48
C PHE A 324 9.80 12.16 -9.46
N LEU A 325 10.64 12.33 -8.44
CA LEU A 325 11.91 11.62 -8.30
C LEU A 325 11.69 10.14 -7.97
N LEU A 326 10.85 9.87 -6.96
CA LEU A 326 10.71 8.52 -6.42
C LEU A 326 9.65 7.68 -7.13
N ARG A 327 8.78 8.30 -7.93
CA ARG A 327 7.73 7.62 -8.67
C ARG A 327 8.27 6.47 -9.52
N GLY A 328 7.80 5.25 -9.22
CA GLY A 328 8.16 4.03 -9.94
C GLY A 328 9.65 3.71 -9.90
N MET A 329 10.40 4.28 -8.94
CA MET A 329 11.83 4.10 -8.78
C MET A 329 12.15 2.72 -8.22
N ILE A 330 11.26 2.13 -7.41
CA ILE A 330 11.46 0.79 -6.87
C ILE A 330 11.35 -0.24 -8.01
N ASN A 331 12.38 -1.07 -8.19
CA ASN A 331 12.45 -2.07 -9.25
C ASN A 331 11.69 -3.36 -8.86
N PRO A 332 10.55 -3.71 -9.49
CA PRO A 332 9.79 -4.89 -9.12
C PRO A 332 10.51 -6.20 -9.43
N SER A 333 11.39 -6.22 -10.43
CA SER A 333 12.24 -7.38 -10.75
C SER A 333 13.15 -7.74 -9.58
N PHE A 334 13.62 -6.74 -8.81
CA PHE A 334 14.36 -6.99 -7.58
C PHE A 334 13.52 -7.83 -6.59
N PHE A 335 12.25 -7.49 -6.41
CA PHE A 335 11.36 -8.21 -5.50
C PHE A 335 10.85 -9.53 -6.08
N ARG A 336 10.97 -9.74 -7.39
CA ARG A 336 10.68 -11.00 -8.06
C ARG A 336 11.81 -12.00 -7.84
N GLU A 337 13.05 -11.58 -8.05
CA GLU A 337 14.20 -12.48 -8.18
C GLU A 337 15.13 -12.48 -6.95
N ARG A 338 15.27 -11.36 -6.22
CA ARG A 338 16.28 -11.22 -5.15
C ARG A 338 15.71 -11.41 -3.76
N ILE A 339 16.43 -12.11 -2.89
CA ILE A 339 16.08 -12.21 -1.48
C ILE A 339 16.43 -10.91 -0.74
N LEU A 340 15.51 -10.46 0.12
CA LEU A 340 15.73 -9.34 1.04
C LEU A 340 16.18 -9.75 2.44
N LYS A 341 16.07 -11.02 2.84
CA LYS A 341 16.32 -11.48 4.22
C LYS A 341 16.81 -12.93 4.24
N ILE A 342 17.81 -13.26 5.06
CA ILE A 342 18.23 -14.65 5.30
C ILE A 342 17.03 -15.45 5.89
N PRO A 343 16.70 -16.64 5.38
CA PRO A 343 15.63 -17.46 5.94
C PRO A 343 15.99 -17.93 7.35
N LEU A 344 14.96 -18.14 8.17
CA LEU A 344 15.08 -18.91 9.40
C LEU A 344 14.60 -20.29 9.01
N PHE A 345 15.49 -21.28 9.07
CA PHE A 345 15.17 -22.66 8.76
C PHE A 345 14.23 -23.21 9.83
N LEU A 346 13.11 -23.78 9.38
CA LEU A 346 12.22 -24.56 10.24
C LEU A 346 12.35 -26.02 9.79
N SER A 347 12.78 -26.89 10.70
CA SER A 347 12.64 -28.33 10.47
C SER A 347 11.19 -28.71 10.69
N VAL A 348 10.65 -29.53 9.80
CA VAL A 348 9.24 -29.89 9.77
C VAL A 348 9.15 -31.42 9.64
N ASN A 349 8.46 -32.08 10.56
CA ASN A 349 8.12 -33.49 10.41
C ASN A 349 6.64 -33.58 10.06
N LEU A 350 6.32 -34.05 8.86
CA LEU A 350 4.96 -34.13 8.34
C LEU A 350 4.40 -35.53 8.54
N GLY A 351 3.17 -35.65 9.04
CA GLY A 351 2.50 -36.94 9.23
C GLY A 351 2.30 -37.28 10.70
N LYS A 352 1.64 -38.41 10.93
CA LYS A 352 1.36 -38.92 12.28
C LYS A 352 2.59 -39.61 12.85
N GLU A 353 2.63 -39.70 14.17
CA GLU A 353 3.67 -40.40 14.94
C GLU A 353 3.89 -41.82 14.36
N GLY A 354 5.10 -42.12 13.92
CA GLY A 354 5.47 -43.39 13.26
C GLY A 354 5.44 -43.39 11.72
N GLU A 355 4.78 -42.42 11.09
CA GLU A 355 4.75 -42.23 9.63
C GLU A 355 5.38 -40.90 9.17
N GLU A 356 6.08 -40.22 10.08
CA GLU A 356 6.66 -38.89 9.86
C GLU A 356 7.65 -38.86 8.68
N GLU A 357 7.49 -37.90 7.77
CA GLU A 357 8.50 -37.54 6.78
C GLU A 357 9.23 -36.25 7.20
N PRO A 358 10.58 -36.25 7.24
CA PRO A 358 11.35 -35.05 7.50
C PRO A 358 11.31 -34.13 6.27
N SER A 359 11.07 -32.85 6.52
CA SER A 359 10.97 -31.79 5.53
C SER A 359 11.44 -30.47 6.15
N LEU A 360 11.27 -29.39 5.40
CA LEU A 360 11.68 -28.05 5.80
C LEU A 360 10.67 -27.02 5.34
N ALA A 361 10.58 -25.93 6.09
CA ALA A 361 9.83 -24.75 5.68
C ALA A 361 10.72 -23.51 5.82
N TYR A 362 10.76 -22.67 4.78
CA TYR A 362 11.44 -21.37 4.84
C TYR A 362 10.50 -20.24 5.27
N SER A 363 9.19 -20.44 5.12
CA SER A 363 8.18 -19.45 5.42
C SER A 363 7.00 -20.05 6.18
N LEU A 364 6.76 -19.49 7.36
CA LEU A 364 5.58 -19.73 8.17
C LEU A 364 4.75 -18.45 8.21
N SER A 365 3.48 -18.56 7.85
CA SER A 365 2.48 -17.50 8.01
C SER A 365 1.46 -17.90 9.08
N ARG A 366 0.65 -16.94 9.53
CA ARG A 366 -0.49 -17.25 10.41
C ARG A 366 -1.51 -18.20 9.79
N LYS A 367 -1.52 -18.31 8.46
CA LYS A 367 -2.48 -19.11 7.70
C LYS A 367 -1.97 -20.52 7.44
N GLY A 368 -0.65 -20.71 7.37
CA GLY A 368 -0.05 -21.94 6.88
C GLY A 368 1.40 -21.77 6.44
N PHE A 369 1.91 -22.81 5.78
CA PHE A 369 3.26 -22.88 5.23
C PHE A 369 3.26 -23.73 3.95
N TYR A 370 4.37 -23.65 3.23
CA TYR A 370 4.68 -24.53 2.10
C TYR A 370 5.92 -25.35 2.45
N SER A 371 5.90 -26.63 2.10
CA SER A 371 6.95 -27.60 2.40
C SER A 371 7.13 -28.54 1.21
N PRO A 372 8.37 -28.96 0.88
CA PRO A 372 8.61 -30.10 0.02
C PRO A 372 8.01 -31.37 0.64
N VAL A 373 7.58 -32.31 -0.19
CA VAL A 373 6.98 -33.57 0.25
C VAL A 373 7.57 -34.73 -0.55
N ILE A 374 7.77 -35.87 0.11
CA ILE A 374 8.25 -37.09 -0.53
C ILE A 374 7.04 -37.98 -0.85
N ARG A 375 6.09 -38.05 0.07
CA ARG A 375 4.84 -38.78 -0.10
C ARG A 375 3.73 -37.85 -0.57
N GLU A 376 2.83 -38.39 -1.39
CA GLU A 376 1.70 -37.62 -1.89
C GLU A 376 0.74 -37.28 -0.74
N PRO A 377 0.47 -35.99 -0.46
CA PRO A 377 -0.47 -35.63 0.59
C PRO A 377 -1.92 -35.80 0.13
N GLU A 378 -2.73 -36.35 1.02
CA GLU A 378 -4.20 -36.37 0.88
C GLU A 378 -4.76 -34.96 1.11
N LEU A 379 -5.32 -34.36 0.06
CA LEU A 379 -5.89 -33.01 0.14
C LEU A 379 -7.14 -32.99 1.03
N ASN A 380 -7.32 -31.90 1.78
CA ASN A 380 -8.45 -31.64 2.67
C ASN A 380 -8.63 -32.63 3.83
N LYS A 381 -7.67 -33.53 4.07
CA LYS A 381 -7.63 -34.40 5.24
C LYS A 381 -6.71 -33.81 6.29
N GLU A 382 -7.21 -33.70 7.52
CA GLU A 382 -6.41 -33.22 8.63
C GLU A 382 -5.28 -34.20 8.94
N THR A 383 -4.08 -33.65 9.12
CA THR A 383 -2.87 -34.37 9.51
C THR A 383 -2.13 -33.54 10.56
N GLU A 384 -1.08 -34.12 11.13
CA GLU A 384 -0.25 -33.47 12.14
C GLU A 384 1.10 -33.08 11.55
N VAL A 385 1.67 -32.03 12.13
CA VAL A 385 3.03 -31.60 11.84
C VAL A 385 3.75 -31.21 13.12
N SER A 386 5.02 -31.56 13.20
CA SER A 386 5.91 -31.13 14.26
C SER A 386 6.95 -30.15 13.72
N PHE A 387 7.21 -29.06 14.43
CA PHE A 387 8.21 -28.07 14.07
C PHE A 387 9.34 -28.03 15.09
N TYR A 388 10.57 -27.94 14.60
CA TYR A 388 11.73 -27.59 15.42
C TYR A 388 12.32 -26.25 14.97
N ILE A 389 12.38 -25.30 15.90
CA ILE A 389 12.92 -23.95 15.65
C ILE A 389 13.81 -23.53 16.83
N ALA A 390 15.10 -23.33 16.55
CA ALA A 390 16.07 -22.76 17.49
C ALA A 390 16.02 -23.40 18.89
N GLY A 391 16.11 -24.73 18.94
CA GLY A 391 16.14 -25.48 20.21
C GLY A 391 14.78 -25.81 20.82
N LYS A 392 13.66 -25.43 20.19
CA LYS A 392 12.31 -25.68 20.71
C LYS A 392 11.47 -26.53 19.75
N ASN A 393 10.90 -27.62 20.27
CA ASN A 393 9.93 -28.46 19.58
C ASN A 393 8.51 -27.94 19.77
N PHE A 394 7.71 -28.05 18.72
CA PHE A 394 6.27 -27.82 18.73
C PHE A 394 5.62 -29.01 18.01
N GLU A 395 5.08 -29.94 18.77
CA GLU A 395 4.60 -31.22 18.26
C GLU A 395 3.08 -31.22 18.05
N LYS A 396 2.60 -32.14 17.21
CA LYS A 396 1.16 -32.44 17.01
C LYS A 396 0.34 -31.20 16.63
N ILE A 397 0.88 -30.33 15.78
CA ILE A 397 0.13 -29.18 15.28
C ILE A 397 -0.80 -29.65 14.16
N PRO A 398 -2.12 -29.44 14.27
CA PRO A 398 -3.05 -29.85 13.23
C PRO A 398 -2.90 -28.97 11.98
N VAL A 399 -2.86 -29.60 10.81
CA VAL A 399 -2.76 -28.96 9.51
C VAL A 399 -3.60 -29.67 8.46
N VAL A 400 -4.02 -28.93 7.44
CA VAL A 400 -4.78 -29.47 6.31
C VAL A 400 -4.03 -29.14 5.02
N PRO A 401 -3.60 -30.14 4.23
CA PRO A 401 -3.06 -29.92 2.90
C PRO A 401 -4.17 -29.39 1.99
N VAL A 402 -3.98 -28.24 1.36
CA VAL A 402 -4.99 -27.60 0.49
C VAL A 402 -4.59 -27.52 -0.97
N TRP A 403 -3.30 -27.75 -1.27
CA TRP A 403 -2.76 -27.76 -2.61
C TRP A 403 -1.46 -28.57 -2.63
N LYS A 404 -1.17 -29.23 -3.76
CA LYS A 404 0.07 -29.98 -3.97
C LYS A 404 0.54 -29.82 -5.41
N ASN A 405 1.85 -29.79 -5.59
CA ASN A 405 2.51 -29.98 -6.87
C ASN A 405 3.39 -31.22 -6.71
N PHE A 406 2.81 -32.38 -6.99
CA PHE A 406 3.42 -33.68 -6.79
C PHE A 406 3.61 -34.33 -8.16
N ARG A 407 4.86 -34.58 -8.56
CA ARG A 407 5.21 -35.15 -9.87
C ARG A 407 6.20 -36.29 -9.65
N PRO A 408 5.73 -37.50 -9.30
CA PRO A 408 6.61 -38.64 -9.02
C PRO A 408 7.34 -39.13 -10.28
N GLU A 409 6.79 -38.82 -11.46
CA GLU A 409 7.31 -39.20 -12.77
C GLU A 409 8.55 -38.37 -13.20
N ASP A 410 8.80 -37.24 -12.55
CA ASP A 410 9.89 -36.32 -12.89
C ASP A 410 10.88 -36.24 -11.71
N PRO A 411 11.99 -37.00 -11.75
CA PRO A 411 12.97 -37.06 -10.67
C PRO A 411 13.67 -35.72 -10.40
N GLU A 412 13.70 -34.81 -11.37
CA GLU A 412 14.28 -33.47 -11.22
C GLU A 412 13.28 -32.47 -10.62
N HIS A 413 11.98 -32.82 -10.57
CA HIS A 413 10.94 -31.96 -10.04
C HIS A 413 10.81 -32.10 -8.52
N GLU A 414 11.04 -31.00 -7.81
CA GLU A 414 10.79 -30.95 -6.38
C GLU A 414 9.28 -30.86 -6.09
N SER A 415 8.76 -31.98 -5.61
CA SER A 415 7.39 -32.08 -5.16
C SER A 415 7.18 -31.32 -3.85
N GLY A 416 6.04 -30.65 -3.72
CA GLY A 416 5.73 -29.89 -2.50
C GLY A 416 4.25 -29.59 -2.33
N ALA A 417 3.87 -29.23 -1.10
CA ALA A 417 2.48 -29.02 -0.74
C ALA A 417 2.29 -27.82 0.18
N LEU A 418 1.08 -27.25 0.09
CA LEU A 418 0.63 -26.14 0.91
C LEU A 418 -0.26 -26.65 2.04
N TYR A 419 0.15 -26.36 3.27
CA TYR A 419 -0.55 -26.76 4.48
C TYR A 419 -1.17 -25.53 5.14
N ARG A 420 -2.43 -25.65 5.56
CA ARG A 420 -3.16 -24.61 6.30
C ARG A 420 -3.40 -25.01 7.73
N PHE A 421 -3.35 -24.03 8.62
CA PHE A 421 -3.68 -24.22 10.03
C PHE A 421 -5.19 -24.08 10.25
N PRO A 422 -5.90 -25.11 10.75
CA PRO A 422 -7.30 -24.99 11.17
C PRO A 422 -7.44 -24.01 12.34
N LYS A 423 -6.45 -23.99 13.24
CA LYS A 423 -6.32 -23.04 14.35
C LYS A 423 -4.92 -22.44 14.34
N ILE A 424 -4.82 -21.12 14.54
CA ILE A 424 -3.54 -20.41 14.48
C ILE A 424 -2.62 -20.88 15.61
N PRO A 425 -1.42 -21.44 15.32
CA PRO A 425 -0.51 -21.92 16.35
C PRO A 425 0.28 -20.75 16.95
N TRP A 426 -0.36 -19.97 17.83
CA TRP A 426 0.22 -18.75 18.38
C TRP A 426 1.56 -18.97 19.06
N ALA A 427 1.73 -20.06 19.83
CA ALA A 427 2.99 -20.38 20.50
C ALA A 427 4.16 -20.56 19.51
N LEU A 428 3.91 -21.23 18.38
CA LEU A 428 4.90 -21.42 17.31
C LEU A 428 5.25 -20.08 16.65
N LEU A 429 4.22 -19.29 16.32
CA LEU A 429 4.39 -18.02 15.61
C LEU A 429 5.09 -16.96 16.47
N THR A 430 4.74 -16.85 17.75
CA THR A 430 5.37 -15.90 18.68
C THR A 430 6.82 -16.27 18.95
N TRP A 431 7.12 -17.55 19.15
CA TRP A 431 8.49 -18.03 19.30
C TRP A 431 9.33 -17.73 18.05
N ARG A 432 8.81 -18.06 16.86
CA ARG A 432 9.46 -17.75 15.60
C ARG A 432 9.75 -16.25 15.46
N TRP A 433 8.78 -15.41 15.83
CA TRP A 433 8.94 -13.95 15.75
C TRP A 433 10.01 -13.44 16.73
N PHE A 434 10.02 -13.94 17.96
CA PHE A 434 11.05 -13.64 18.95
C PHE A 434 12.46 -14.03 18.46
N ILE A 435 12.63 -15.23 17.92
CA ILE A 435 13.91 -15.69 17.35
C ILE A 435 14.33 -14.81 16.18
N ARG A 436 13.39 -14.44 15.30
CA ARG A 436 13.66 -13.54 14.18
C ARG A 436 14.12 -12.16 14.64
N LEU A 437 13.49 -11.59 15.66
CA LEU A 437 13.91 -10.31 16.23
C LEU A 437 15.32 -10.40 16.80
N LYS A 438 15.61 -11.46 17.58
CA LYS A 438 16.94 -11.69 18.14
C LYS A 438 18.01 -11.82 17.05
N GLN A 439 17.72 -12.58 15.99
CA GLN A 439 18.62 -12.73 14.85
C GLN A 439 18.84 -11.40 14.13
N GLN A 440 17.79 -10.63 13.89
CA GLN A 440 17.89 -9.36 13.18
C GLN A 440 18.66 -8.32 14.00
N TYR A 441 18.44 -8.29 15.32
CA TYR A 441 19.22 -7.46 16.25
C TYR A 441 20.71 -7.82 16.24
N ARG A 442 21.04 -9.12 16.27
CA ARG A 442 22.44 -9.58 16.17
C ARG A 442 23.07 -9.17 14.84
N ASN A 443 22.39 -9.45 13.73
CA ASN A 443 22.89 -9.09 12.41
C ASN A 443 23.10 -7.57 12.26
N THR A 444 22.25 -6.74 12.88
CA THR A 444 22.47 -5.29 12.90
C THR A 444 23.72 -4.91 13.71
N LEU A 445 23.94 -5.52 14.88
CA LEU A 445 25.15 -5.30 15.66
C LEU A 445 26.42 -5.75 14.91
N ASP A 446 26.37 -6.92 14.27
CA ASP A 446 27.48 -7.46 13.46
C ASP A 446 27.81 -6.51 12.28
N ALA A 447 26.77 -5.98 11.62
CA ALA A 447 26.94 -4.97 10.57
C ALA A 447 27.56 -3.65 11.09
N PHE A 448 27.17 -3.18 12.28
CA PHE A 448 27.75 -1.97 12.88
C PHE A 448 29.17 -2.16 13.41
N SER A 449 29.52 -3.37 13.86
CA SER A 449 30.84 -3.71 14.39
C SER A 449 31.86 -4.07 13.30
N GLY A 450 31.45 -4.11 12.02
CA GLY A 450 32.35 -4.41 10.90
C GLY A 450 32.84 -5.86 10.87
N ILE A 451 32.31 -6.73 11.73
CA ILE A 451 32.69 -8.14 11.80
C ILE A 451 31.97 -8.85 10.66
N LYS A 452 32.66 -9.04 9.53
CA LYS A 452 32.27 -10.01 8.51
C LYS A 452 32.51 -11.41 9.08
N THR A 453 31.46 -12.05 9.60
CA THR A 453 31.45 -13.52 9.79
C THR A 453 30.96 -14.21 8.53
#